data_AF-A0A2V6CFQ4-F1
#
_entry.id   AF-A0A2V6CFQ4-F1
#
_cell.length_a   1.000
_cell.length_b   1.000
_cell.length_c   1.000
_cell.angle_alpha   90.00
_cell.angle_beta   90.00
_cell.angle_gamma   90.00
#
_symmetry.space_group_name_H-M   'P 1'
#
loop_
_entity.id
_entity.type
_entity.pdbx_description
1 polymer ?
#
loop_
_entity_poly.entity_id
_entity_poly.type
_entity_poly.pdbx_seq_one_letter_code
_entity_poly.pdbx_strand_id
1 'polypeptide(L)'
;EPLAKKLGARHYIDSQSSDPAAELSKLGGAKVVIATVTNGDAMASVLGGLGPNGTLIVIGAAGPLPVDPILLITGQRSVKGWYSGTSIDSQDTLKFSALNGVHSMNEVFPLDRAADAYDRMMSGKARFRVVLDIGKKAEL
;
A
#
# COMPACT_ATOMS: atom_id res chain seq x y z
N GLU A 1 -5.34 -1.65 14.23
CA GLU A 1 -4.21 -2.41 14.80
C GLU A 1 -4.26 -3.94 14.64
N PRO A 2 -5.27 -4.71 15.12
CA PRO A 2 -5.13 -6.17 15.26
C PRO A 2 -4.90 -6.91 13.93
N LEU A 3 -5.57 -6.47 12.87
CA LEU A 3 -5.37 -7.03 11.53
C LEU A 3 -3.96 -6.79 10.99
N ALA A 4 -3.39 -5.60 11.20
CA ALA A 4 -2.02 -5.31 10.76
C ALA A 4 -1.00 -6.23 11.45
N LYS A 5 -1.14 -6.44 12.77
CA LYS A 5 -0.31 -7.39 13.53
C LYS A 5 -0.48 -8.82 13.06
N LYS A 6 -1.73 -9.26 12.79
CA LYS A 6 -2.01 -10.59 12.22
C LYS A 6 -1.32 -10.79 10.85
N LEU A 7 -1.17 -9.73 10.06
CA LEU A 7 -0.49 -9.73 8.77
C LEU A 7 1.04 -9.54 8.86
N GLY A 8 1.60 -9.58 10.07
CA GLY A 8 3.05 -9.54 10.30
C GLY A 8 3.65 -8.17 10.59
N ALA A 9 2.83 -7.12 10.77
CA ALA A 9 3.36 -5.81 11.18
C ALA A 9 3.96 -5.88 12.59
N ARG A 10 5.22 -5.45 12.73
CA ARG A 10 5.90 -5.35 14.03
C ARG A 10 5.47 -4.11 14.82
N HIS A 11 5.25 -3.00 14.12
CA HIS A 11 4.79 -1.74 14.69
C HIS A 11 3.50 -1.30 13.99
N TYR A 12 2.62 -0.65 14.74
CA TYR A 12 1.42 0.00 14.23
C TYR A 12 1.41 1.43 14.75
N ILE A 13 1.23 2.39 13.84
CA ILE A 13 1.14 3.82 14.15
C ILE A 13 -0.22 4.27 13.63
N ASP A 14 -1.02 4.86 14.52
CA ASP A 14 -2.29 5.49 14.14
C ASP A 14 -2.06 6.99 13.88
N SER A 15 -2.04 7.35 12.60
CA SER A 15 -1.80 8.73 12.14
C SER A 15 -2.90 9.72 12.52
N GLN A 16 -4.04 9.26 13.05
CA GLN A 16 -5.09 10.14 13.57
C GLN A 16 -4.89 10.46 15.06
N SER A 17 -4.14 9.61 15.77
CA SER A 17 -3.92 9.73 17.22
C SER A 17 -2.57 10.36 17.56
N SER A 18 -1.58 10.26 16.66
CA SER A 18 -0.24 10.84 16.85
C SER A 18 0.37 11.29 15.53
N ASP A 19 1.40 12.13 15.61
CA ASP A 19 2.22 12.52 14.45
C ASP A 19 3.02 11.29 13.96
N PRO A 20 2.71 10.77 12.75
CA PRO A 20 3.38 9.58 12.25
C PRO A 20 4.86 9.84 11.91
N ALA A 21 5.26 11.07 11.57
CA ALA A 21 6.67 11.38 11.35
C ALA A 21 7.47 11.23 12.65
N ALA A 22 6.97 11.83 13.74
CA ALA A 22 7.60 11.73 15.05
C ALA A 22 7.71 10.27 15.54
N GLU A 23 6.65 9.47 15.37
CA GLU A 23 6.67 8.06 15.77
C GLU A 23 7.67 7.24 14.93
N LEU A 24 7.75 7.46 13.62
CA LEU A 24 8.76 6.81 12.78
C LEU A 24 10.19 7.22 13.17
N SER A 25 10.42 8.49 13.52
CA SER A 25 11.73 8.96 14.00
C SER A 25 12.16 8.29 15.29
N LYS A 26 11.24 8.04 16.25
CA LYS A 26 11.53 7.27 17.47
C LYS A 26 11.99 5.84 17.18
N LEU A 27 11.56 5.28 16.05
CA LEU A 27 11.98 3.96 15.56
C LEU A 27 13.28 3.99 14.74
N GLY A 28 13.97 5.14 14.67
CA GLY A 28 15.21 5.32 13.91
C GLY A 28 15.01 5.82 12.47
N GLY A 29 13.76 6.11 12.08
CA GLY A 29 13.39 6.61 10.77
C GLY A 29 13.27 5.51 9.71
N ALA A 30 12.26 5.63 8.84
CA ALA A 30 12.01 4.66 7.79
C ALA A 30 12.99 4.82 6.62
N LYS A 31 13.57 3.72 6.13
CA LYS A 31 14.35 3.71 4.89
C LYS A 31 13.47 3.80 3.66
N VAL A 32 12.32 3.15 3.71
CA VAL A 32 11.31 3.21 2.66
C VAL A 32 9.94 3.34 3.32
N VAL A 33 9.11 4.23 2.80
CA VAL A 33 7.67 4.24 3.04
C VAL A 33 6.97 4.02 1.72
N ILE A 34 6.08 3.02 1.66
CA ILE A 34 5.26 2.74 0.48
C ILE A 34 3.88 3.37 0.72
N ALA A 35 3.58 4.44 -0.01
CA ALA A 35 2.33 5.17 0.10
C ALA A 35 1.24 4.56 -0.79
N THR A 36 0.34 3.80 -0.17
CA THR A 36 -0.81 3.15 -0.82
C THR A 36 -2.13 3.92 -0.67
N VAL A 37 -2.12 4.97 0.17
CA VAL A 37 -3.28 5.84 0.40
C VAL A 37 -3.56 6.73 -0.81
N THR A 38 -4.78 7.20 -0.99
CA THR A 38 -5.18 8.12 -2.07
C THR A 38 -5.36 9.56 -1.54
N ASN A 39 -4.49 9.99 -0.64
CA ASN A 39 -4.53 11.32 -0.01
C ASN A 39 -3.11 11.90 0.10
N GLY A 40 -2.88 13.08 -0.51
CA GLY A 40 -1.55 13.70 -0.57
C GLY A 40 -1.04 14.19 0.78
N ASP A 41 -1.89 14.75 1.63
CA ASP A 41 -1.51 15.24 2.96
C ASP A 41 -1.08 14.10 3.88
N ALA A 42 -1.78 12.96 3.83
CA ALA A 42 -1.41 11.75 4.57
C ALA A 42 -0.08 11.14 4.09
N MET A 43 0.28 11.31 2.82
CA MET A 43 1.62 10.94 2.33
C MET A 43 2.68 11.95 2.77
N ALA A 44 2.35 13.23 2.80
CA ALA A 44 3.27 14.27 3.24
C ALA A 44 3.59 14.15 4.73
N SER A 45 2.62 13.76 5.56
CA SER A 45 2.76 13.66 7.01
C SER A 45 3.81 12.65 7.48
N VAL A 46 4.25 11.72 6.63
CA VAL A 46 5.28 10.72 6.97
C VAL A 46 6.68 11.09 6.45
N LEU A 47 6.82 12.13 5.62
CA LEU A 47 8.10 12.55 5.04
C LEU A 47 9.15 12.90 6.11
N GLY A 48 8.71 13.56 7.18
CA GLY A 48 9.57 13.89 8.33
C GLY A 48 10.12 12.66 9.04
N GLY A 49 9.41 11.53 8.97
CA GLY A 49 9.75 10.25 9.58
C GLY A 49 10.68 9.37 8.73
N LEU A 50 11.05 9.78 7.52
CA LEU A 50 12.07 9.10 6.74
C LEU A 50 13.44 9.28 7.38
N GLY A 51 14.21 8.19 7.51
CA GLY A 51 15.61 8.27 7.94
C GLY A 51 16.51 8.93 6.88
N PRO A 52 17.80 9.13 7.17
CA PRO A 52 18.77 9.59 6.19
C PRO A 52 18.78 8.67 4.96
N ASN A 53 18.77 9.28 3.77
CA ASN A 53 18.64 8.60 2.47
C ASN A 53 17.32 7.82 2.27
N GLY A 54 16.30 8.14 3.07
CA GLY A 54 15.00 7.49 3.01
C GLY A 54 14.20 7.88 1.76
N THR A 55 13.33 6.98 1.30
CA THR A 55 12.50 7.19 0.12
C THR A 55 11.02 7.00 0.42
N LEU A 56 10.19 7.97 0.03
CA LEU A 56 8.74 7.79 -0.11
C LEU A 56 8.45 7.26 -1.52
N ILE A 57 7.90 6.05 -1.62
CA ILE A 57 7.44 5.45 -2.87
C ILE A 57 5.93 5.67 -3.00
N VAL A 58 5.53 6.48 -3.97
CA VAL A 58 4.14 6.81 -4.26
C VAL A 58 3.57 5.79 -5.24
N ILE A 59 2.60 4.99 -4.78
CA ILE A 59 1.86 4.03 -5.62
C ILE A 59 0.34 4.29 -5.59
N GLY A 60 -0.17 4.99 -4.56
CA GLY A 60 -1.55 5.45 -4.49
C GLY A 60 -1.79 6.67 -5.37
N ALA A 61 -2.86 6.65 -6.16
CA ALA A 61 -3.29 7.80 -6.94
C ALA A 61 -3.95 8.83 -6.00
N ALA A 62 -3.29 9.98 -5.81
CA ALA A 62 -3.77 11.06 -4.97
C ALA A 62 -3.79 12.39 -5.75
N GLY A 63 -4.40 13.41 -5.17
CA GLY A 63 -4.23 14.79 -5.62
C GLY A 63 -2.81 15.33 -5.37
N PRO A 64 -2.62 16.65 -5.35
CA PRO A 64 -1.31 17.25 -5.10
C PRO A 64 -0.63 16.68 -3.84
N LEU A 65 0.67 16.38 -3.95
CA LEU A 65 1.51 15.92 -2.84
C LEU A 65 2.40 17.09 -2.38
N PRO A 66 2.09 17.76 -1.26
CA PRO A 66 2.94 18.81 -0.74
C PRO A 66 4.24 18.19 -0.21
N VAL A 67 5.38 18.72 -0.64
CA VAL A 67 6.71 18.28 -0.21
C VAL A 67 7.49 19.47 0.28
N ASP A 68 7.92 19.43 1.54
CA ASP A 68 8.84 20.44 2.10
C ASP A 68 10.28 20.17 1.58
N PRO A 69 10.87 21.08 0.80
CA PRO A 69 12.23 20.92 0.29
C PRO A 69 13.29 20.78 1.38
N ILE A 70 13.08 21.38 2.57
CA ILE A 70 14.04 21.29 3.68
C ILE A 70 14.19 19.84 4.15
N LEU A 71 13.10 19.07 4.17
CA LEU A 71 13.13 17.65 4.52
C LEU A 71 13.95 16.85 3.49
N LEU A 72 13.89 17.20 2.21
CA LEU A 72 14.68 16.54 1.17
C LEU A 72 16.18 16.84 1.34
N ILE A 73 16.52 18.12 1.53
CA ILE A 73 17.91 18.60 1.62
C ILE A 73 18.60 18.02 2.86
N THR A 74 18.01 18.19 4.04
CA THR A 74 18.66 17.88 5.32
C THR A 74 18.82 16.37 5.57
N GLY A 75 17.94 15.54 5.01
CA GLY A 75 17.98 14.10 5.16
C GLY A 75 18.43 13.33 3.92
N GLN A 76 18.81 14.03 2.83
CA GLN A 76 19.03 13.43 1.51
C GLN A 76 17.85 12.50 1.10
N ARG A 77 16.62 12.92 1.40
CA ARG A 77 15.42 12.11 1.20
C ARG A 77 14.94 12.21 -0.24
N SER A 78 14.15 11.25 -0.69
CA SER A 78 13.56 11.27 -2.02
C SER A 78 12.09 10.88 -2.04
N VAL A 79 11.38 11.39 -3.06
CA VAL A 79 10.01 11.01 -3.40
C VAL A 79 10.04 10.43 -4.81
N LYS A 80 9.53 9.21 -4.99
CA LYS A 80 9.54 8.51 -6.28
C LYS A 80 8.20 7.86 -6.55
N GLY A 81 7.70 7.93 -7.78
CA GLY A 81 6.51 7.21 -8.22
C GLY A 81 6.85 5.80 -8.71
N TRP A 82 5.93 4.84 -8.52
CA TRP A 82 6.03 3.50 -9.09
C TRP A 82 4.64 2.94 -9.40
N TYR A 83 4.41 2.47 -10.63
CA TYR A 83 3.12 1.92 -11.05
C TYR A 83 3.08 0.38 -10.97
N SER A 84 3.54 -0.32 -12.02
CA SER A 84 3.50 -1.79 -12.07
C SER A 84 4.82 -2.47 -12.44
N GLY A 85 5.86 -1.71 -12.76
CA GLY A 85 7.12 -2.26 -13.28
C GLY A 85 6.99 -2.86 -14.69
N THR A 86 8.02 -3.59 -15.10
CA THR A 86 8.14 -4.31 -16.37
C THR A 86 7.61 -5.75 -16.27
N SER A 87 7.57 -6.47 -17.39
CA SER A 87 7.16 -7.89 -17.41
C SER A 87 8.11 -8.78 -16.61
N ILE A 88 9.42 -8.47 -16.60
CA ILE A 88 10.39 -9.23 -15.81
C ILE A 88 10.20 -9.00 -14.31
N ASP A 89 9.89 -7.77 -13.89
CA ASP A 89 9.54 -7.47 -12.48
C ASP A 89 8.33 -8.28 -12.01
N SER A 90 7.32 -8.40 -12.88
CA SER A 90 6.13 -9.22 -12.59
C SER A 90 6.48 -10.70 -12.47
N GLN A 91 7.30 -11.22 -13.39
CA GLN A 91 7.74 -12.62 -13.36
C GLN A 91 8.54 -12.96 -12.09
N ASP A 92 9.42 -12.06 -11.66
CA ASP A 92 10.22 -12.26 -10.46
C ASP A 92 9.38 -12.10 -9.19
N THR A 93 8.40 -11.18 -9.19
CA THR A 93 7.41 -11.05 -8.11
C THR A 93 6.58 -12.33 -7.95
N LEU A 94 6.12 -12.94 -9.05
CA LEU A 94 5.37 -14.20 -9.02
C LEU A 94 6.22 -15.37 -8.52
N LYS A 95 7.48 -15.48 -8.97
CA LYS A 95 8.42 -16.48 -8.46
C LYS A 95 8.65 -16.32 -6.96
N PHE A 96 8.92 -15.10 -6.51
CA PHE A 96 9.10 -14.80 -5.08
C PHE A 96 7.85 -15.18 -4.28
N SER A 97 6.66 -14.81 -4.78
CA SER A 97 5.40 -15.10 -4.09
C SER A 97 5.15 -16.60 -3.96
N ALA A 98 5.39 -17.36 -5.03
CA ALA A 98 5.25 -18.82 -5.03
C ALA A 98 6.25 -19.50 -4.06
N LEU A 99 7.50 -19.02 -4.01
CA LEU A 99 8.52 -19.56 -3.12
C LEU A 99 8.26 -19.27 -1.64
N ASN A 100 7.68 -18.10 -1.33
CA ASN A 100 7.50 -17.63 0.05
C ASN A 100 6.06 -17.78 0.56
N GLY A 101 5.15 -18.38 -0.22
CA GLY A 101 3.74 -18.54 0.18
C GLY A 101 3.01 -17.21 0.36
N VAL A 102 3.39 -16.18 -0.41
CA VAL A 102 2.72 -14.86 -0.35
C VAL A 102 1.48 -14.91 -1.24
N HIS A 103 0.32 -14.77 -0.61
CA HIS A 103 -0.97 -14.79 -1.29
C HIS A 103 -1.80 -13.54 -0.94
N SER A 104 -2.56 -13.06 -1.91
CA SER A 104 -3.57 -12.04 -1.65
C SER A 104 -4.77 -12.65 -0.92
N MET A 105 -5.41 -11.84 -0.07
CA MET A 105 -6.70 -12.22 0.53
C MET A 105 -7.83 -11.78 -0.40
N ASN A 106 -8.53 -12.76 -0.96
CA ASN A 106 -9.50 -12.54 -2.03
C ASN A 106 -10.92 -12.85 -1.56
N GLU A 107 -11.87 -12.03 -1.97
CA GLU A 107 -13.30 -12.32 -1.99
C GLU A 107 -13.67 -12.65 -3.43
N VAL A 108 -13.97 -13.93 -3.70
CA VAL A 108 -14.20 -14.42 -5.06
C VAL A 108 -15.69 -14.41 -5.38
N PHE A 109 -16.06 -13.83 -6.51
CA PHE A 109 -17.43 -13.77 -7.03
C PHE A 109 -17.50 -14.47 -8.39
N PRO A 110 -18.57 -15.20 -8.69
CA PRO A 110 -18.81 -15.66 -10.06
C PRO A 110 -19.06 -14.47 -11.00
N LEU A 111 -18.74 -14.65 -12.28
CA LEU A 111 -18.86 -13.58 -13.29
C LEU A 111 -20.28 -13.02 -13.44
N ASP A 112 -21.32 -13.85 -13.29
CA ASP A 112 -22.73 -13.44 -13.33
C ASP A 112 -23.11 -12.45 -12.22
N ARG A 113 -22.33 -12.40 -11.13
CA ARG A 113 -22.45 -11.46 -10.02
C ARG A 113 -21.46 -10.31 -10.08
N ALA A 114 -21.00 -9.93 -11.27
CA ALA A 114 -20.06 -8.83 -11.45
C ALA A 114 -20.52 -7.50 -10.84
N ALA A 115 -21.82 -7.20 -10.89
CA ALA A 115 -22.38 -5.98 -10.29
C ALA A 115 -22.19 -5.98 -8.75
N ASP A 116 -22.58 -7.07 -8.08
CA ASP A 116 -22.39 -7.21 -6.63
C ASP A 116 -20.92 -7.16 -6.23
N ALA A 117 -20.05 -7.78 -7.03
CA ALA A 117 -18.60 -7.75 -6.84
C ALA A 117 -18.06 -6.31 -6.93
N TYR A 118 -18.53 -5.54 -7.91
CA TYR A 118 -18.17 -4.14 -8.08
C TYR A 118 -18.65 -3.28 -6.89
N ASP A 119 -19.91 -3.43 -6.48
CA ASP A 119 -20.46 -2.72 -5.32
C ASP A 119 -19.70 -3.07 -4.03
N ARG A 120 -19.32 -4.34 -3.87
CA ARG A 120 -18.49 -4.80 -2.76
C ARG A 120 -17.13 -4.10 -2.74
N MET A 121 -16.47 -3.99 -3.89
CA MET A 121 -15.21 -3.26 -4.04
C MET A 121 -15.39 -1.77 -3.69
N MET A 122 -16.38 -1.12 -4.30
CA MET A 122 -16.64 0.31 -4.13
C MET A 122 -17.05 0.68 -2.70
N SER A 123 -17.66 -0.24 -1.96
CA SER A 123 -18.03 -0.03 -0.56
C SER A 123 -16.83 0.16 0.39
N GLY A 124 -15.60 -0.20 -0.02
CA GLY A 124 -14.41 -0.20 0.84
C GLY A 124 -14.43 -1.26 1.96
N LYS A 125 -15.47 -2.12 2.01
CA LYS A 125 -15.63 -3.16 3.04
C LYS A 125 -14.95 -4.47 2.69
N ALA A 126 -14.45 -4.63 1.46
CA ALA A 126 -13.72 -5.82 1.03
C ALA A 126 -12.44 -6.02 1.86
N ARG A 127 -12.05 -7.29 2.07
CA ARG A 127 -10.80 -7.69 2.74
C ARG A 127 -10.08 -8.77 1.92
N PHE A 128 -9.22 -8.43 0.96
CA PHE A 128 -8.78 -7.10 0.51
C PHE A 128 -8.97 -6.87 -0.99
N ARG A 129 -9.09 -7.95 -1.78
CA ARG A 129 -9.30 -7.88 -3.23
C ARG A 129 -10.58 -8.62 -3.60
N VAL A 130 -11.43 -7.99 -4.40
CA VAL A 130 -12.53 -8.67 -5.06
C VAL A 130 -12.01 -9.26 -6.38
N VAL A 131 -12.28 -10.54 -6.62
CA VAL A 131 -11.81 -11.27 -7.80
C VAL A 131 -13.01 -11.94 -8.48
N LEU A 132 -13.12 -11.80 -9.80
CA LEU A 132 -14.12 -12.51 -10.58
C LEU A 132 -13.57 -13.85 -11.05
N ASP A 133 -14.31 -14.92 -10.77
CA ASP A 133 -14.09 -16.24 -11.34
C ASP A 133 -14.78 -16.32 -12.71
N ILE A 134 -13.95 -16.38 -13.76
CA ILE A 134 -14.37 -16.47 -15.17
C ILE A 134 -14.47 -17.92 -15.67
N GLY A 135 -14.12 -18.91 -14.84
CA GLY A 135 -14.00 -20.32 -15.22
C GLY A 135 -15.20 -21.19 -14.86
N LYS A 136 -16.05 -20.77 -13.92
CA LYS A 136 -17.29 -21.49 -13.58
C LYS A 136 -18.42 -21.08 -14.54
N LYS A 137 -18.76 -21.97 -15.48
CA LYS A 137 -20.05 -21.86 -16.19
C LYS A 137 -21.16 -21.98 -15.15
N ALA A 138 -22.14 -21.07 -15.18
CA ALA A 138 -23.40 -21.28 -14.48
C ALA A 138 -24.02 -22.56 -15.03
N GLU A 139 -24.32 -23.52 -14.16
CA GLU A 139 -25.20 -24.63 -14.53
C GLU A 139 -26.57 -24.02 -14.85
N LEU A 140 -26.98 -24.11 -16.12
CA LEU A 140 -28.29 -23.72 -16.63
C LEU A 140 -29.35 -24.76 -16.21
#